data_AF-A0A814QGX3-F1
#
_entry.id   AF-A0A814QGX3-F1
#
_cell.length_a   1.000
_cell.length_b   1.000
_cell.length_c   1.000
_cell.angle_alpha   90.00
_cell.angle_beta   90.00
_cell.angle_gamma   90.00
#
_symmetry.space_group_name_H-M   'P 1'
#
loop_
_entity.id
_entity.type
_entity.pdbx_description
1 polymer ?
#
loop_
_entity_poly.entity_id
_entity_poly.type
_entity_poly.pdbx_seq_one_letter_code
_entity_poly.pdbx_strand_id
1 'polypeptide(L)'
;MGCVRLSLGDGIRYILEKQRQTILGKEMQEILVKGNEISPEIAIRCLEVALMNAKCQTRGFILDGFPLTKKHVELLVEKGIIPFKLFELECDLTECTIRAMKDRTDPNRQFPLPDSPEAISYKNAIYQNEILPVRQWYTEEHKNWMNINAKNNKWFIWDKILQETSNVTKKIQNYIERKSFNKAASIADLCISPQELLNRLGEYEHYCPVSLTLRDELVDCSATTKTDYTAEYRGRYYRMAGPKELQLFLDDPERFAPVEPRKILPAQNRRPHRRTEAEAKAMFPKPIEFASYCPVTYLDGGKRYEYLVLGQQEFAVEYRDKLYFLLNEEAREKFMRQPEKYWNIRLPNKLPPPKNPIDLLNLPCLGYLEQTIATAIIKSLTATGCFKPKFPFLSIQTSALIYMAYHLKAYNTKSSDYIRRKFRRKLYIFEEQCELISYLAKKTTVRYKDPNKQPPDYNVKYETFFALRQNVPTLNWLT
;
A
#
# COMPACT_ATOMS: atom_id res chain seq x y z
N MET A 1 15.83 29.68 -22.37
CA MET A 1 16.85 28.73 -21.84
C MET A 1 18.23 29.00 -22.42
N GLY A 2 18.38 29.44 -23.67
CA GLY A 2 19.70 29.81 -24.22
C GLY A 2 20.59 28.62 -24.60
N CYS A 3 20.10 27.38 -24.42
CA CYS A 3 20.73 26.14 -24.87
C CYS A 3 20.90 26.13 -26.39
N VAL A 4 21.91 25.40 -26.86
CA VAL A 4 22.19 25.24 -28.29
C VAL A 4 21.44 24.01 -28.81
N ARG A 5 20.60 24.18 -29.84
CA ARG A 5 19.98 23.06 -30.57
C ARG A 5 21.01 22.44 -31.50
N LEU A 6 21.21 21.13 -31.41
CA LEU A 6 22.13 20.36 -32.22
C LEU A 6 21.43 19.10 -32.75
N SER A 7 21.42 18.93 -34.07
CA SER A 7 21.19 17.64 -34.71
C SER A 7 22.53 16.99 -35.10
N LEU A 8 22.53 15.68 -35.41
CA LEU A 8 23.71 15.03 -35.99
C LEU A 8 24.17 15.74 -37.28
N GLY A 9 23.22 16.18 -38.10
CA GLY A 9 23.51 16.94 -39.32
C GLY A 9 24.15 18.31 -39.03
N ASP A 10 23.77 18.98 -37.93
CA ASP A 10 24.44 20.22 -37.49
C ASP A 10 25.88 19.95 -37.05
N GLY A 11 26.13 18.85 -36.33
CA GLY A 11 27.48 18.45 -35.92
C GLY A 11 28.38 18.15 -37.13
N ILE A 12 27.86 17.41 -38.10
CA ILE A 12 28.54 17.11 -39.37
C ILE A 12 28.86 18.40 -40.14
N ARG A 13 27.88 19.28 -40.32
CA ARG A 13 28.07 20.57 -41.00
C ARG A 13 29.06 21.45 -40.26
N TYR A 14 29.05 21.47 -38.94
CA TYR A 14 30.01 22.23 -38.14
C TYR A 14 31.46 21.83 -38.44
N ILE A 15 31.76 20.52 -38.47
CA ILE A 15 33.10 20.03 -38.83
C ILE A 15 33.45 20.40 -40.27
N LEU A 16 32.52 20.18 -41.19
CA LEU A 16 32.70 20.52 -42.60
C LEU A 16 32.81 22.02 -42.85
N GLU A 17 32.35 22.91 -41.98
CA GLU A 17 32.48 24.36 -42.19
C GLU A 17 33.67 24.96 -41.46
N LYS A 18 33.96 24.48 -40.24
CA LYS A 18 34.94 25.09 -39.33
C LYS A 18 36.22 24.30 -39.19
N GLN A 19 36.21 23.00 -39.46
CA GLN A 19 37.32 22.09 -39.14
C GLN A 19 37.69 21.14 -40.30
N ARG A 20 37.50 21.56 -41.56
CA ARG A 20 37.80 20.74 -42.76
C ARG A 20 39.20 20.11 -42.77
N GLN A 21 40.19 20.81 -42.24
CA GLN A 21 41.59 20.39 -42.31
C GLN A 21 41.97 19.31 -41.28
N THR A 22 41.09 19.04 -40.32
CA THR A 22 41.29 17.99 -39.31
C THR A 22 41.21 16.60 -39.94
N ILE A 23 41.75 15.59 -39.25
CA ILE A 23 41.68 14.19 -39.69
C ILE A 23 40.22 13.78 -39.91
N LEU A 24 39.34 14.11 -38.96
CA LEU A 24 37.90 13.84 -39.03
C LEU A 24 37.25 14.55 -40.23
N GLY A 25 37.59 15.82 -40.47
CA GLY A 25 37.06 16.58 -41.61
C GLY A 25 37.46 15.99 -42.96
N LYS A 26 38.70 15.52 -43.10
CA LYS A 26 39.20 14.87 -44.32
C LYS A 26 38.54 13.51 -44.55
N GLU A 27 38.47 12.68 -43.52
CA GLU A 27 37.81 11.37 -43.56
C GLU A 27 36.34 11.50 -44.01
N MET A 28 35.61 12.44 -43.42
CA MET A 28 34.21 12.70 -43.82
C MET A 28 34.10 13.21 -45.25
N GLN A 29 34.99 14.10 -45.68
CA GLN A 29 34.98 14.62 -47.04
C GLN A 29 35.21 13.50 -48.06
N GLU A 30 36.13 12.58 -47.79
CA GLU A 30 36.36 11.40 -48.64
C GLU A 30 35.13 10.50 -48.74
N ILE A 31 34.44 10.26 -47.62
CA ILE A 31 33.21 9.43 -47.58
C ILE A 31 32.09 10.11 -48.39
N LEU A 32 31.86 11.40 -48.15
CA LEU A 32 30.79 12.16 -48.79
C LEU A 32 31.03 12.37 -50.29
N VAL A 33 32.27 12.61 -50.72
CA VAL A 33 32.61 12.74 -52.15
C VAL A 33 32.37 11.43 -52.90
N LYS A 34 32.53 10.28 -52.24
CA LYS A 34 32.19 8.96 -52.80
C LYS A 34 30.68 8.68 -52.83
N GLY A 35 29.85 9.55 -52.27
CA GLY A 35 28.40 9.36 -52.17
C GLY A 35 27.97 8.34 -51.11
N ASN A 36 28.87 7.98 -50.19
CA ASN A 36 28.57 7.05 -49.11
C ASN A 36 27.95 7.77 -47.90
N GLU A 37 27.13 7.05 -47.14
CA GLU A 37 26.53 7.56 -45.92
C GLU A 37 27.56 7.60 -44.77
N ILE A 38 27.46 8.61 -43.90
CA ILE A 38 28.35 8.75 -42.74
C ILE A 38 27.92 7.74 -41.69
N SER A 39 28.88 6.93 -41.22
CA SER A 39 28.61 5.95 -40.17
C SER A 39 28.26 6.64 -38.82
N PRO A 40 27.43 6.02 -37.97
CA PRO A 40 27.02 6.61 -36.70
C PRO A 40 28.21 6.88 -35.76
N GLU A 41 29.29 6.10 -35.85
CA GLU A 41 30.52 6.30 -35.07
C GLU A 41 31.20 7.63 -35.42
N ILE A 42 31.31 7.94 -36.71
CA ILE A 42 31.88 9.20 -37.19
C ILE A 42 30.94 10.36 -36.83
N ALA A 43 29.63 10.19 -37.02
CA ALA A 43 28.64 11.21 -36.70
C ALA A 43 28.65 11.61 -35.22
N ILE A 44 28.80 10.64 -34.31
CA ILE A 44 28.87 10.91 -32.86
C ILE A 44 30.20 11.56 -32.46
N ARG A 45 31.32 11.21 -33.12
CA ARG A 45 32.58 11.95 -32.95
C ARG A 45 32.45 13.42 -33.39
N CYS A 46 31.72 13.68 -34.47
CA CYS A 46 31.42 15.06 -34.89
C CYS A 46 30.57 15.79 -33.85
N LEU A 47 29.58 15.11 -33.28
CA LEU A 47 28.74 15.64 -32.22
C LEU A 47 29.56 15.96 -30.97
N GLU A 48 30.46 15.07 -30.55
CA GLU A 48 31.38 15.26 -29.42
C GLU A 48 32.18 16.57 -29.58
N VAL A 49 32.80 16.78 -30.74
CA VAL A 49 33.55 18.02 -31.02
C VAL A 49 32.64 19.25 -31.03
N ALA A 50 31.42 19.15 -31.57
CA ALA A 50 30.45 20.25 -31.54
C ALA A 50 30.01 20.61 -30.10
N LEU A 51 29.93 19.61 -29.21
CA LEU A 51 29.61 19.79 -27.80
C LEU A 51 30.75 20.40 -26.97
N MET A 52 32.00 20.33 -27.45
CA MET A 52 33.14 21.03 -26.82
C MET A 52 33.06 22.56 -26.98
N ASN A 53 32.15 23.08 -27.80
CA ASN A 53 31.96 24.51 -27.95
C ASN A 53 31.58 25.17 -26.60
N ALA A 54 32.24 26.29 -26.26
CA ALA A 54 32.01 27.03 -25.03
C ALA A 54 30.52 27.38 -24.78
N LYS A 55 29.73 27.60 -25.84
CA LYS A 55 28.28 27.85 -25.70
C LYS A 55 27.53 26.62 -25.19
N CYS A 56 27.87 25.43 -25.67
CA CYS A 56 27.26 24.18 -25.25
C CYS A 56 27.64 23.86 -23.79
N GLN A 57 28.89 24.11 -23.41
CA GLN A 57 29.38 23.90 -22.04
C GLN A 57 28.75 24.85 -21.02
N THR A 58 28.55 26.12 -21.40
CA THR A 58 28.02 27.14 -20.48
C THR A 58 26.50 27.19 -20.41
N ARG A 59 25.80 26.92 -21.52
CA ARG A 59 24.33 27.06 -21.62
C ARG A 59 23.60 25.73 -21.77
N GLY A 60 24.33 24.63 -21.91
CA GLY A 60 23.75 23.33 -22.25
C GLY A 60 23.37 23.21 -23.73
N PHE A 61 22.87 22.04 -24.09
CA PHE A 61 22.50 21.68 -25.46
C PHE A 61 21.18 20.91 -25.48
N ILE A 62 20.55 20.87 -26.65
CA ILE A 62 19.36 20.06 -26.93
C ILE A 62 19.68 19.23 -28.16
N LEU A 63 19.66 17.90 -28.00
CA LEU A 63 19.79 16.98 -29.12
C LEU A 63 18.43 16.83 -29.80
N ASP A 64 18.41 17.08 -31.10
CA ASP A 64 17.20 17.02 -31.92
C ASP A 64 17.28 15.87 -32.92
N GLY A 65 16.31 14.96 -32.86
CA GLY A 65 16.23 13.77 -33.71
C GLY A 65 17.20 12.65 -33.36
N PHE A 66 17.76 12.63 -32.15
CA PHE A 66 18.77 11.65 -31.72
C PHE A 66 18.80 11.51 -30.19
N PRO A 67 19.01 10.30 -29.61
CA PRO A 67 19.24 9.00 -30.24
C PRO A 67 17.94 8.30 -30.70
N LEU A 68 18.06 7.48 -31.75
CA LEU A 68 16.93 6.74 -32.35
C LEU A 68 17.06 5.21 -32.32
N THR A 69 18.28 4.68 -32.17
CA THR A 69 18.56 3.24 -32.21
C THR A 69 19.40 2.86 -30.99
N LYS A 70 19.41 1.57 -30.63
CA LYS A 70 20.22 1.09 -29.50
C LYS A 70 21.71 1.36 -29.69
N LYS A 71 22.22 1.19 -30.91
CA LYS A 71 23.63 1.49 -31.26
C LYS A 71 24.00 2.95 -30.99
N HIS A 72 23.09 3.88 -31.24
CA HIS A 72 23.29 5.30 -30.92
C HIS A 72 23.46 5.52 -29.41
N VAL A 73 22.67 4.83 -28.59
CA VAL A 73 22.76 4.90 -27.14
C VAL A 73 24.10 4.35 -26.64
N GLU A 74 24.53 3.19 -27.13
CA GLU A 74 25.81 2.57 -26.75
C GLU A 74 26.99 3.51 -27.04
N LEU A 75 27.01 4.12 -28.22
CA LEU A 75 28.06 5.07 -28.61
C LEU A 75 28.01 6.38 -27.81
N LEU A 76 26.83 6.86 -27.44
CA LEU A 76 26.70 8.03 -26.57
C LEU A 76 27.26 7.75 -25.17
N VAL A 77 26.97 6.56 -24.63
CA VAL A 77 27.46 6.12 -23.32
C VAL A 77 28.98 5.97 -23.33
N GLU A 78 29.55 5.39 -24.39
CA GLU A 78 31.02 5.30 -24.57
C GLU A 78 31.68 6.68 -24.52
N LYS A 79 30.99 7.70 -25.04
CA LYS A 79 31.45 9.11 -25.04
C LYS A 79 31.06 9.90 -23.80
N GLY A 80 30.35 9.30 -22.85
CA GLY A 80 29.90 9.97 -21.62
C GLY A 80 28.87 11.08 -21.87
N ILE A 81 28.15 11.05 -23.00
CA ILE A 81 27.15 12.06 -23.36
C ILE A 81 25.77 11.51 -22.99
N ILE A 82 25.27 11.89 -21.82
CA ILE A 82 23.96 11.42 -21.32
C ILE A 82 23.02 12.63 -21.14
N PRO A 83 21.90 12.69 -21.89
CA PRO A 83 20.92 13.77 -21.71
C PRO A 83 20.26 13.71 -20.33
N PHE A 84 20.07 14.86 -19.68
CA PHE A 84 19.36 14.94 -18.39
C PHE A 84 17.85 14.66 -18.50
N LYS A 85 17.26 14.88 -19.67
CA LYS A 85 15.84 14.61 -19.92
C LYS A 85 15.63 14.29 -21.39
N LEU A 86 14.80 13.28 -21.66
CA LEU A 86 14.35 12.94 -23.00
C LEU A 86 12.84 13.18 -23.09
N PHE A 87 12.43 13.93 -24.11
CA PHE A 87 11.03 14.23 -24.36
C PHE A 87 10.61 13.52 -25.66
N GLU A 88 9.71 12.55 -25.53
CA GLU A 88 9.08 11.89 -26.66
C GLU A 88 7.74 12.59 -26.97
N LEU A 89 7.61 13.09 -28.20
CA LEU A 89 6.38 13.71 -28.69
C LEU A 89 5.51 12.65 -29.35
N GLU A 90 4.52 12.15 -28.61
CA GLU A 90 3.65 11.06 -29.06
C GLU A 90 2.50 11.59 -29.92
N CYS A 91 2.37 11.05 -31.14
CA CYS A 91 1.37 11.45 -32.10
C CYS A 91 0.96 10.26 -32.98
N ASP A 92 -0.33 10.19 -33.32
CA ASP A 92 -0.85 9.15 -34.21
C ASP A 92 -0.33 9.34 -35.64
N LEU A 93 -0.14 8.23 -36.36
CA LEU A 93 0.31 8.24 -37.77
C LEU A 93 -0.61 9.09 -38.68
N THR A 94 -1.92 9.07 -38.43
CA THR A 94 -2.91 9.84 -39.20
C THR A 94 -2.64 11.34 -39.08
N GLU A 95 -2.48 11.84 -37.86
CA GLU A 95 -2.18 13.23 -37.58
C GLU A 95 -0.78 13.63 -38.08
N CYS A 96 0.23 12.76 -37.92
CA CYS A 96 1.56 12.97 -38.50
C CYS A 96 1.51 13.13 -40.03
N THR A 97 0.71 12.31 -40.70
CA THR A 97 0.54 12.37 -42.16
C THR A 97 -0.13 13.67 -42.60
N ILE A 98 -1.18 14.10 -41.89
CA ILE A 98 -1.86 15.38 -42.15
C ILE A 98 -0.90 16.57 -41.99
N ARG A 99 -0.09 16.57 -40.94
CA ARG A 99 0.89 17.64 -40.68
C ARG A 99 1.98 17.67 -41.75
N ALA A 100 2.55 16.52 -42.10
CA ALA A 100 3.58 16.42 -43.13
C ALA A 100 3.07 16.86 -44.52
N MET A 101 1.81 16.55 -44.87
CA MET A 101 1.20 17.05 -46.12
C MET A 101 1.09 18.58 -46.14
N LYS A 102 0.77 19.21 -45.01
CA LYS A 102 0.74 20.69 -44.90
C LYS A 102 2.15 21.26 -45.02
N ASP A 103 3.11 20.68 -44.31
CA ASP A 103 4.51 21.11 -44.33
C ASP A 103 5.16 20.92 -45.71
N ARG A 104 4.68 19.97 -46.52
CA ARG A 104 5.09 19.79 -47.93
C ARG A 104 4.78 21.02 -48.79
N THR A 105 3.74 21.77 -48.44
CA THR A 105 3.29 22.96 -49.16
C THR A 105 3.77 24.28 -48.53
N ASP A 106 4.56 24.23 -47.46
CA ASP A 106 5.04 25.44 -46.77
C ASP A 106 6.08 26.20 -47.62
N PRO A 107 5.85 27.49 -47.96
CA PRO A 107 6.79 28.29 -48.73
C PRO A 107 8.12 28.58 -48.01
N ASN A 108 8.18 28.46 -46.67
CA ASN A 108 9.39 28.73 -45.88
C ASN A 108 10.34 27.53 -45.78
N ARG A 109 10.03 26.44 -46.49
CA ARG A 109 10.76 25.19 -46.37
C ARG A 109 12.10 25.25 -47.10
N GLN A 110 13.20 25.03 -46.36
CA GLN A 110 14.55 25.06 -46.92
C GLN A 110 14.89 23.85 -47.79
N PHE A 111 14.41 22.66 -47.45
CA PHE A 111 14.76 21.41 -48.14
C PHE A 111 13.53 20.52 -48.37
N PRO A 112 13.37 19.93 -49.58
CA PRO A 112 12.34 18.93 -49.82
C PRO A 112 12.67 17.66 -49.03
N LEU A 113 11.73 17.16 -48.20
CA LEU A 113 11.85 15.86 -47.54
C LEU A 113 10.82 14.88 -48.11
N PRO A 114 11.06 13.57 -48.02
CA PRO A 114 10.09 12.56 -48.44
C PRO A 114 8.94 12.49 -47.42
N ASP A 115 7.90 13.27 -47.72
CA ASP A 115 6.66 13.44 -46.94
C ASP A 115 5.44 12.86 -47.67
N SER A 116 5.64 11.89 -48.57
CA SER A 116 4.52 11.12 -49.11
C SER A 116 3.93 10.22 -48.00
N PRO A 117 2.63 9.88 -48.07
CA PRO A 117 2.03 8.97 -47.09
C PRO A 117 2.79 7.66 -46.93
N GLU A 118 3.30 7.11 -48.03
CA GLU A 118 4.08 5.87 -48.08
C GLU A 118 5.44 6.06 -47.39
N ALA A 119 6.12 7.18 -47.64
CA ALA A 119 7.39 7.49 -46.99
C ALA A 119 7.22 7.69 -45.47
N ILE A 120 6.14 8.34 -45.05
CA ILE A 120 5.83 8.58 -43.63
C ILE A 120 5.47 7.26 -42.93
N SER A 121 4.66 6.41 -43.56
CA SER A 121 4.30 5.11 -42.98
C SER A 121 5.54 4.22 -42.80
N TYR A 122 6.44 4.22 -43.79
CA TYR A 122 7.71 3.50 -43.72
C TYR A 122 8.61 4.02 -42.60
N LYS A 123 8.79 5.35 -42.49
CA LYS A 123 9.56 5.98 -41.41
C LYS A 123 8.98 5.67 -40.02
N ASN A 124 7.66 5.73 -39.88
CA ASN A 124 6.99 5.43 -38.62
C ASN A 124 7.18 3.95 -38.25
N ALA A 125 7.10 3.02 -39.20
CA ALA A 125 7.35 1.60 -38.96
C ALA A 125 8.78 1.37 -38.43
N ILE A 126 9.79 2.01 -39.04
CA ILE A 126 11.17 1.95 -38.54
C ILE A 126 11.28 2.54 -37.14
N TYR A 127 10.72 3.73 -36.92
CA TYR A 127 10.76 4.40 -35.62
C TYR A 127 10.17 3.52 -34.51
N GLN A 128 8.98 2.96 -34.73
CA GLN A 128 8.31 2.12 -33.74
C GLN A 128 9.13 0.87 -33.38
N ASN A 129 9.83 0.28 -34.35
CA ASN A 129 10.68 -0.88 -34.11
C ASN A 129 11.95 -0.51 -33.32
N GLU A 130 12.60 0.60 -33.66
CA GLU A 130 13.91 0.99 -33.11
C GLU A 130 13.80 1.72 -31.75
N ILE A 131 12.72 2.46 -31.50
CA ILE A 131 12.60 3.31 -30.30
C ILE A 131 12.30 2.52 -29.03
N LEU A 132 11.63 1.37 -29.13
CA LEU A 132 11.24 0.55 -27.98
C LEU A 132 12.45 0.17 -27.08
N PRO A 133 13.54 -0.41 -27.62
CA PRO A 133 14.72 -0.72 -26.78
C PRO A 133 15.38 0.54 -26.21
N VAL A 134 15.37 1.67 -26.94
CA VAL A 134 15.93 2.95 -26.46
C VAL A 134 15.11 3.49 -25.28
N ARG A 135 13.78 3.45 -25.40
CA ARG A 135 12.85 3.87 -24.33
C ARG A 135 13.05 3.05 -23.08
N GLN A 136 13.12 1.73 -23.21
CA GLN A 136 13.36 0.81 -22.08
C GLN A 136 14.67 1.14 -21.38
N TRP A 137 15.76 1.28 -22.14
CA TRP A 137 17.08 1.58 -21.60
C TRP A 137 17.11 2.89 -20.79
N TYR A 138 16.63 4.01 -21.34
CA TYR A 138 16.61 5.29 -20.63
C TYR A 138 15.65 5.29 -19.43
N THR A 139 14.56 4.54 -19.50
CA THR A 139 13.59 4.42 -18.39
C THR A 139 14.18 3.63 -17.22
N GLU A 140 14.92 2.56 -17.51
CA GLU A 140 15.50 1.67 -16.50
C GLU A 140 16.79 2.24 -15.90
N GLU A 141 17.72 2.69 -16.75
CA GLU A 141 19.04 3.17 -16.33
C GLU A 141 19.01 4.59 -15.76
N HIS A 142 18.30 5.53 -16.40
CA HIS A 142 18.40 6.95 -16.04
C HIS A 142 17.10 7.59 -15.54
N LYS A 143 15.95 6.94 -15.74
CA LYS A 143 14.60 7.41 -15.33
C LYS A 143 14.30 8.82 -15.84
N ASN A 144 14.83 9.16 -17.00
CA ASN A 144 14.81 10.50 -17.58
C ASN A 144 13.90 10.62 -18.82
N TRP A 145 13.21 9.54 -19.19
CA TRP A 145 12.25 9.52 -20.30
C TRP A 145 10.90 10.13 -19.92
N MET A 146 10.31 10.93 -20.83
CA MET A 146 9.00 11.54 -20.63
C MET A 146 8.19 11.61 -21.92
N ASN A 147 6.98 11.05 -21.89
CA ASN A 147 6.04 11.12 -23.00
C ASN A 147 5.18 12.39 -22.92
N ILE A 148 5.01 13.06 -24.06
CA ILE A 148 4.15 14.24 -24.21
C ILE A 148 3.23 14.02 -25.40
N ASN A 149 1.93 14.10 -25.14
CA ASN A 149 0.93 14.03 -26.20
C ASN A 149 1.03 15.26 -27.11
N ALA A 150 1.43 15.04 -28.35
CA ALA A 150 1.68 16.06 -29.36
C ALA A 150 0.43 16.47 -30.17
N LYS A 151 -0.76 15.94 -29.82
CA LYS A 151 -2.06 16.43 -30.33
C LYS A 151 -2.46 17.77 -29.72
N ASN A 152 -1.90 18.10 -28.55
CA ASN A 152 -2.14 19.38 -27.91
C ASN A 152 -1.55 20.54 -28.73
N ASN A 153 -1.97 21.76 -28.43
CA ASN A 153 -1.45 22.95 -29.11
C ASN A 153 0.05 23.18 -28.80
N LYS A 154 0.73 23.92 -29.69
CA LYS A 154 2.17 24.18 -29.58
C LYS A 154 2.55 24.87 -28.26
N TRP A 155 1.71 25.78 -27.78
CA TRP A 155 1.95 26.55 -26.54
C TRP A 155 1.91 25.68 -25.29
N PHE A 156 0.94 24.76 -25.21
CA PHE A 156 0.82 23.82 -24.10
C PHE A 156 2.01 22.88 -24.04
N ILE A 157 2.44 22.35 -25.18
CA ILE A 157 3.62 21.49 -25.27
C ILE A 157 4.87 22.27 -24.84
N TRP A 158 5.03 23.50 -25.35
CA TRP A 158 6.15 24.38 -25.01
C TRP A 158 6.20 24.71 -23.51
N ASP A 159 5.07 25.11 -22.92
CA ASP A 159 4.98 25.45 -21.50
C ASP A 159 5.28 24.23 -20.62
N LYS A 160 4.73 23.06 -20.96
CA LYS A 160 5.00 21.81 -20.24
C LYS A 160 6.49 21.44 -20.26
N ILE A 161 7.13 21.46 -21.44
CA ILE A 161 8.56 21.18 -21.57
C ILE A 161 9.40 22.21 -20.80
N LEU A 162 9.02 23.49 -20.87
CA LEU A 162 9.71 24.58 -20.19
C LEU A 162 9.65 24.40 -18.67
N GLN A 163 8.48 24.07 -18.12
CA GLN A 163 8.30 23.81 -16.69
C GLN A 163 9.17 22.65 -16.21
N GLU A 164 9.13 21.52 -16.92
CA GLU A 164 9.92 20.33 -16.57
C GLU A 164 11.43 20.61 -16.66
N THR A 165 11.87 21.26 -17.73
CA THR A 165 13.29 21.59 -17.90
C THR A 165 13.76 22.61 -16.87
N SER A 166 12.93 23.58 -16.50
CA SER A 166 13.21 24.55 -15.42
C SER A 166 13.36 23.85 -14.08
N ASN A 167 12.49 22.87 -13.77
CA ASN A 167 12.56 22.09 -12.54
C ASN A 167 13.86 21.28 -12.45
N VAL A 168 14.23 20.57 -13.53
CA VAL A 168 15.48 19.81 -13.59
C VAL A 168 16.69 20.74 -13.47
N THR A 169 16.69 21.87 -14.18
CA THR A 169 17.79 22.85 -14.12
C THR A 169 17.98 23.40 -12.71
N LYS A 170 16.89 23.74 -12.00
CA LYS A 170 16.94 24.19 -10.61
C LYS A 170 17.51 23.12 -9.68
N LYS A 171 17.15 21.85 -9.87
CA LYS A 171 17.69 20.73 -9.07
C LYS A 171 19.19 20.55 -9.31
N ILE A 172 19.64 20.60 -10.57
CA ILE A 172 21.06 20.52 -10.93
C ILE A 172 21.83 21.69 -10.31
N GLN A 173 21.32 22.92 -10.45
CA GLN A 173 21.96 24.11 -9.89
C GLN A 173 22.08 24.02 -8.37
N ASN A 174 20.99 23.65 -7.69
CA ASN A 174 20.97 23.46 -6.24
C ASN A 174 21.96 22.38 -5.80
N TYR A 175 22.06 21.27 -6.54
CA TYR A 175 23.03 20.22 -6.27
C TYR A 175 24.48 20.73 -6.37
N ILE A 176 24.82 21.43 -7.46
CA ILE A 176 26.17 21.99 -7.68
C ILE A 176 26.52 23.02 -6.59
N GLU A 177 25.58 23.90 -6.26
CA GLU A 177 25.75 24.92 -5.23
C GLU A 177 25.95 24.30 -3.84
N ARG A 178 25.12 23.34 -3.44
CA ARG A 178 25.27 22.70 -2.14
C ARG A 178 26.58 21.91 -2.03
N LYS A 179 26.99 21.28 -3.13
CA LYS A 179 28.28 20.57 -3.21
C LYS A 179 29.47 21.51 -3.08
N SER A 180 29.44 22.72 -3.65
CA SER A 180 30.53 23.69 -3.50
C SER A 180 30.70 24.16 -2.04
N PHE A 181 29.61 24.17 -1.27
CA PHE A 181 29.64 24.45 0.17
C PHE A 181 29.85 23.21 1.06
N ASN A 182 30.21 22.04 0.48
CA ASN A 182 30.35 20.77 1.20
C ASN A 182 29.10 20.36 2.02
N LYS A 183 27.91 20.78 1.59
CA LYS A 183 26.63 20.39 2.21
C LYS A 183 26.06 19.15 1.52
N ALA A 184 25.19 18.42 2.21
CA ALA A 184 24.45 17.32 1.59
C ALA A 184 23.51 17.87 0.51
N ALA A 185 23.36 17.18 -0.60
CA ALA A 185 22.53 17.59 -1.74
C ALA A 185 21.60 16.46 -2.18
N SER A 186 20.37 16.80 -2.58
CA SER A 186 19.45 15.79 -3.13
C SER A 186 19.93 15.36 -4.51
N ILE A 187 19.81 14.06 -4.78
CA ILE A 187 20.16 13.47 -6.06
C ILE A 187 18.95 13.13 -6.95
N ALA A 188 17.77 13.59 -6.54
CA ALA A 188 16.53 13.38 -7.28
C ALA A 188 16.64 13.99 -8.69
N ASP A 189 16.27 13.20 -9.71
CA ASP A 189 16.28 13.58 -11.13
C ASP A 189 17.66 14.00 -11.70
N LEU A 190 18.78 13.59 -11.07
CA LEU A 190 20.13 13.80 -11.60
C LEU A 190 20.62 12.71 -12.56
N CYS A 191 19.73 11.82 -13.03
CA CYS A 191 20.04 10.74 -13.98
C CYS A 191 21.10 9.73 -13.51
N ILE A 192 21.24 9.53 -12.20
CA ILE A 192 22.18 8.56 -11.63
C ILE A 192 21.70 7.13 -11.90
N SER A 193 22.60 6.30 -12.40
CA SER A 193 22.28 4.91 -12.71
C SER A 193 22.13 4.06 -11.44
N PRO A 194 21.32 2.98 -11.47
CA PRO A 194 21.23 2.05 -10.36
C PRO A 194 22.60 1.48 -9.95
N GLN A 195 23.48 1.22 -10.92
CA GLN A 195 24.84 0.72 -10.66
C GLN A 195 25.70 1.77 -9.97
N GLU A 196 25.67 3.02 -10.43
CA GLU A 196 26.39 4.11 -9.77
C GLU A 196 25.87 4.32 -8.34
N LEU A 197 24.55 4.27 -8.16
CA LEU A 197 23.92 4.36 -6.85
C LEU A 197 24.45 3.30 -5.90
N LEU A 198 24.49 2.03 -6.34
CA LEU A 198 24.98 0.89 -5.57
C LEU A 198 26.47 1.04 -5.22
N ASN A 199 27.31 1.40 -6.19
CA ASN A 199 28.75 1.53 -6.00
C ASN A 199 29.13 2.63 -5.01
N ARG A 200 28.31 3.69 -4.93
CA ARG A 200 28.54 4.85 -4.08
C ARG A 200 27.68 4.85 -2.82
N LEU A 201 27.01 3.74 -2.48
CA LEU A 201 26.26 3.65 -1.23
C LEU A 201 27.17 3.94 -0.02
N GLY A 202 26.61 4.69 0.93
CA GLY A 202 27.22 4.95 2.22
C GLY A 202 27.17 3.72 3.15
N GLU A 203 27.62 3.93 4.38
CA GLU A 203 27.73 2.91 5.43
C GLU A 203 26.40 2.28 5.84
N TYR A 204 25.29 2.99 5.56
CA TYR A 204 23.93 2.55 5.88
C TYR A 204 23.26 1.77 4.74
N GLU A 205 23.96 1.53 3.63
CA GLU A 205 23.46 0.79 2.46
C GLU A 205 22.07 1.31 1.99
N HIS A 206 21.03 0.49 2.10
CA HIS A 206 19.65 0.85 1.73
C HIS A 206 18.80 1.36 2.90
N TYR A 207 19.36 1.47 4.11
CA TYR A 207 18.63 1.87 5.30
C TYR A 207 18.70 3.37 5.54
N CYS A 208 17.63 3.91 6.12
CA CYS A 208 17.56 5.34 6.46
C CYS A 208 18.43 5.68 7.68
N PRO A 209 19.52 6.47 7.53
CA PRO A 209 20.38 6.86 8.66
C PRO A 209 19.65 7.75 9.67
N VAL A 210 18.73 8.60 9.21
CA VAL A 210 17.96 9.51 10.07
C VAL A 210 17.02 8.74 10.99
N SER A 211 16.32 7.73 10.46
CA SER A 211 15.42 6.87 11.25
C SER A 211 16.19 6.05 12.28
N LEU A 212 17.35 5.51 11.90
CA LEU A 212 18.21 4.76 12.81
C LEU A 212 18.76 5.65 13.93
N THR A 213 19.22 6.86 13.60
CA THR A 213 19.81 7.78 14.57
C THR A 213 18.79 8.29 15.57
N LEU A 214 17.63 8.76 15.10
CA LEU A 214 16.62 9.40 15.95
C LEU A 214 15.68 8.43 16.68
N ARG A 215 15.32 7.30 16.04
CA ARG A 215 14.26 6.41 16.52
C ARG A 215 14.71 4.97 16.79
N ASP A 216 15.97 4.63 16.50
CA ASP A 216 16.47 3.25 16.52
C ASP A 216 15.61 2.32 15.64
N GLU A 217 15.14 2.85 14.50
CA GLU A 217 14.30 2.12 13.54
C GLU A 217 15.09 1.76 12.28
N LEU A 218 15.13 0.47 11.96
CA LEU A 218 15.64 -0.07 10.70
C LEU A 218 14.55 0.05 9.64
N VAL A 219 14.59 1.14 8.86
CA VAL A 219 13.68 1.32 7.72
C VAL A 219 14.42 1.00 6.43
N ASP A 220 14.09 -0.15 5.84
CA ASP A 220 14.64 -0.56 4.56
C ASP A 220 13.99 0.22 3.42
N CYS A 221 14.79 0.96 2.66
CA CYS A 221 14.34 1.75 1.52
C CYS A 221 14.60 1.04 0.17
N SER A 222 15.10 -0.21 0.18
CA SER A 222 15.42 -1.01 -1.01
C SER A 222 14.25 -1.11 -2.01
N ALA A 223 13.02 -1.32 -1.50
CA ALA A 223 11.82 -1.48 -2.30
C ALA A 223 11.44 -0.25 -3.14
N THR A 224 11.84 0.94 -2.71
CA THR A 224 11.59 2.15 -3.51
C THR A 224 12.62 2.16 -4.64
N THR A 225 12.19 2.11 -5.90
CA THR A 225 13.16 2.22 -7.01
C THR A 225 13.58 3.67 -7.25
N LYS A 226 12.76 4.65 -6.87
CA LYS A 226 13.04 6.07 -7.10
C LYS A 226 14.16 6.61 -6.21
N THR A 227 14.95 7.52 -6.76
CA THR A 227 16.03 8.24 -6.06
C THR A 227 15.54 9.53 -5.39
N ASP A 228 14.22 9.79 -5.41
CA ASP A 228 13.57 11.00 -4.89
C ASP A 228 14.02 11.37 -3.47
N TYR A 229 14.16 10.38 -2.58
CA TYR A 229 14.57 10.57 -1.19
C TYR A 229 16.03 10.22 -0.91
N THR A 230 16.89 10.33 -1.93
CA THR A 230 18.31 10.04 -1.78
C THR A 230 19.11 11.34 -1.78
N ALA A 231 20.12 11.42 -0.91
CA ALA A 231 21.04 12.54 -0.84
C ALA A 231 22.48 12.07 -0.95
N GLU A 232 23.31 12.89 -1.58
CA GLU A 232 24.76 12.74 -1.57
C GLU A 232 25.37 13.57 -0.44
N TYR A 233 26.30 12.96 0.27
CA TYR A 233 27.17 13.67 1.21
C TYR A 233 28.59 13.07 1.16
N ARG A 234 29.61 13.91 1.00
CA ARG A 234 31.04 13.51 0.91
C ARG A 234 31.30 12.37 -0.09
N GLY A 235 30.62 12.41 -1.24
CA GLY A 235 30.81 11.42 -2.30
C GLY A 235 30.04 10.10 -2.12
N ARG A 236 29.31 9.92 -1.02
CA ARG A 236 28.48 8.74 -0.72
C ARG A 236 26.99 9.07 -0.81
N TYR A 237 26.19 8.09 -1.20
CA TYR A 237 24.74 8.19 -1.30
C TYR A 237 24.05 7.57 -0.09
N TYR A 238 23.05 8.29 0.43
CA TYR A 238 22.25 7.90 1.59
C TYR A 238 20.76 7.96 1.23
N ARG A 239 20.07 6.84 1.43
CA ARG A 239 18.63 6.72 1.16
C ARG A 239 17.84 7.11 2.40
N MET A 240 16.76 7.85 2.22
CA MET A 240 15.88 8.28 3.31
C MET A 240 14.51 7.63 3.20
N ALA A 241 13.88 7.41 4.36
CA ALA A 241 12.55 6.81 4.43
C ALA A 241 11.45 7.68 3.81
N GLY A 242 11.67 9.00 3.74
CA GLY A 242 10.69 9.93 3.22
C GLY A 242 11.20 11.37 3.11
N PRO A 243 10.32 12.31 2.75
CA PRO A 243 10.70 13.71 2.52
C PRO A 243 11.08 14.44 3.81
N LYS A 244 10.51 14.07 4.96
CA LYS A 244 10.83 14.69 6.26
C LYS A 244 12.25 14.35 6.68
N GLU A 245 12.60 13.07 6.57
CA GLU A 245 13.93 12.55 6.86
C GLU A 245 14.97 13.12 5.90
N LEU A 246 14.63 13.28 4.61
CA LEU A 246 15.50 13.94 3.64
C LEU A 246 15.81 15.38 4.05
N GLN A 247 14.82 16.18 4.43
CA GLN A 247 15.06 17.57 4.85
C GLN A 247 15.97 17.64 6.07
N LEU A 248 15.71 16.81 7.09
CA LEU A 248 16.57 16.73 8.28
C LEU A 248 18.03 16.42 7.91
N PHE A 249 18.25 15.50 6.96
CA PHE A 249 19.59 15.18 6.49
C PHE A 249 20.25 16.29 5.67
N LEU A 250 19.47 17.01 4.86
CA LEU A 250 19.98 18.16 4.10
C LEU A 250 20.36 19.32 5.04
N ASP A 251 19.65 19.49 6.15
CA ASP A 251 19.94 20.55 7.13
C ASP A 251 21.21 20.25 7.94
N ASP A 252 21.37 19.01 8.42
CA ASP A 252 22.49 18.61 9.28
C ASP A 252 22.99 17.19 8.94
N PRO A 253 23.79 17.01 7.87
CA PRO A 253 24.26 15.69 7.45
C PRO A 253 25.32 15.09 8.37
N GLU A 254 26.11 15.92 9.06
CA GLU A 254 27.18 15.44 9.96
C GLU A 254 26.62 14.69 11.17
N ARG A 255 25.43 15.07 11.63
CA ARG A 255 24.73 14.37 12.70
C ARG A 255 24.32 12.93 12.33
N PHE A 256 24.02 12.68 11.06
CA PHE A 256 23.45 11.40 10.60
C PHE A 256 24.45 10.53 9.83
N ALA A 257 25.47 11.13 9.22
CA ALA A 257 26.55 10.45 8.52
C ALA A 257 27.93 11.03 8.93
N PRO A 258 28.31 10.96 10.22
CA PRO A 258 29.66 11.32 10.66
C PRO A 258 30.69 10.28 10.19
N VAL A 259 31.97 10.65 10.22
CA VAL A 259 33.09 9.73 9.89
C VAL A 259 33.12 8.53 10.85
N GLU A 260 32.73 8.75 12.09
CA GLU A 260 32.57 7.69 13.09
C GLU A 260 31.08 7.61 13.50
N PRO A 261 30.29 6.73 12.86
CA PRO A 261 28.89 6.55 13.18
C PRO A 261 28.69 6.08 14.63
N ARG A 262 28.00 6.88 15.43
CA ARG A 262 27.59 6.49 16.81
C ARG A 262 26.69 5.25 16.79
N LYS A 263 25.86 5.12 15.75
CA LYS A 263 24.99 3.98 15.51
C LYS A 263 25.36 3.39 14.16
N ILE A 264 25.90 2.18 14.22
CA ILE A 264 26.30 1.41 13.04
C ILE A 264 25.13 0.53 12.63
N LEU A 265 24.95 0.35 11.32
CA LEU A 265 24.00 -0.62 10.80
C LEU A 265 24.35 -2.03 11.32
N PRO A 266 23.41 -2.79 11.90
CA PRO A 266 23.69 -4.14 12.37
C PRO A 266 24.23 -5.03 11.24
N ALA A 267 25.08 -5.99 11.58
CA ALA A 267 25.55 -7.01 10.64
C ALA A 267 24.36 -7.74 9.98
N GLN A 268 24.53 -8.22 8.74
CA GLN A 268 23.44 -8.76 7.92
C GLN A 268 22.64 -9.88 8.61
N ASN A 269 23.32 -10.76 9.32
CA ASN A 269 22.78 -11.84 10.16
C ASN A 269 21.97 -11.35 11.38
N ARG A 270 22.09 -10.07 11.75
CA ARG A 270 21.26 -9.39 12.76
C ARG A 270 20.27 -8.41 12.13
N ARG A 271 19.97 -8.53 10.85
CA ARG A 271 18.90 -7.78 10.18
C ARG A 271 17.67 -8.69 10.00
N PRO A 272 16.45 -8.16 10.20
CA PRO A 272 15.25 -8.94 10.02
C PRO A 272 14.96 -9.11 8.52
N HIS A 273 14.57 -10.31 8.11
CA HIS A 273 14.25 -10.65 6.72
C HIS A 273 12.80 -11.10 6.63
N ARG A 274 12.05 -10.52 5.68
CA ARG A 274 10.68 -10.96 5.38
C ARG A 274 10.74 -12.32 4.69
N ARG A 275 9.87 -13.24 5.08
CA ARG A 275 9.77 -14.57 4.48
C ARG A 275 8.36 -14.81 4.00
N THR A 276 8.25 -15.39 2.80
CA THR A 276 6.97 -15.86 2.27
C THR A 276 6.54 -17.15 2.97
N GLU A 277 5.27 -17.53 2.84
CA GLU A 277 4.77 -18.79 3.43
C GLU A 277 5.54 -20.01 2.90
N ALA A 278 5.87 -20.02 1.60
CA ALA A 278 6.63 -21.10 0.96
C ALA A 278 8.07 -21.16 1.51
N GLU A 279 8.74 -20.03 1.67
CA GLU A 279 10.08 -19.97 2.27
C GLU A 279 10.07 -20.38 3.75
N ALA A 280 9.06 -19.95 4.50
CA ALA A 280 8.88 -20.34 5.89
C ALA A 280 8.72 -21.87 6.02
N LYS A 281 7.96 -22.49 5.11
CA LYS A 281 7.80 -23.94 5.04
C LYS A 281 9.09 -24.67 4.64
N ALA A 282 9.87 -24.10 3.72
CA ALA A 282 11.15 -24.69 3.30
C ALA A 282 12.20 -24.71 4.43
N MET A 283 12.06 -23.85 5.45
CA MET A 283 12.99 -23.77 6.57
C MET A 283 12.75 -24.82 7.67
N PHE A 284 11.70 -25.65 7.59
CA PHE A 284 11.53 -26.75 8.52
C PHE A 284 12.65 -27.79 8.34
N PRO A 285 13.26 -28.31 9.43
CA PRO A 285 12.73 -28.40 10.80
C PRO A 285 13.20 -27.30 11.79
N LYS A 286 13.56 -26.09 11.34
CA LYS A 286 13.92 -25.00 12.27
C LYS A 286 12.78 -24.72 13.28
N PRO A 287 13.11 -24.51 14.58
CA PRO A 287 12.09 -24.21 15.59
C PRO A 287 11.47 -22.84 15.38
N ILE A 288 10.15 -22.75 15.53
CA ILE A 288 9.42 -21.48 15.53
C ILE A 288 9.56 -20.85 16.91
N GLU A 289 10.09 -19.62 16.96
CA GLU A 289 10.29 -18.91 18.21
C GLU A 289 8.95 -18.46 18.81
N PHE A 290 8.91 -18.25 20.12
CA PHE A 290 7.74 -17.76 20.85
C PHE A 290 6.49 -18.63 20.67
N ALA A 291 6.67 -19.94 20.42
CA ALA A 291 5.61 -20.93 20.27
C ALA A 291 4.52 -20.52 19.25
N SER A 292 4.92 -19.90 18.14
CA SER A 292 4.04 -19.38 17.09
C SER A 292 3.10 -18.24 17.51
N TYR A 293 3.26 -17.68 18.71
CA TYR A 293 2.59 -16.45 19.10
C TYR A 293 3.26 -15.23 18.47
N CYS A 294 2.51 -14.15 18.33
CA CYS A 294 3.04 -12.88 17.85
C CYS A 294 3.75 -12.13 19.00
N PRO A 295 5.09 -11.93 18.96
CA PRO A 295 5.80 -11.18 20.01
C PRO A 295 5.39 -9.71 20.08
N VAL A 296 5.04 -9.11 18.94
CA VAL A 296 4.69 -7.68 18.85
C VAL A 296 3.38 -7.38 19.58
N THR A 297 2.32 -8.17 19.33
CA THR A 297 1.03 -7.96 19.99
C THR A 297 1.17 -8.14 21.49
N TYR A 298 1.95 -9.13 21.92
CA TYR A 298 2.15 -9.40 23.34
C TYR A 298 2.90 -8.27 24.05
N LEU A 299 3.96 -7.71 23.44
CA LEU A 299 4.69 -6.58 24.02
C LEU A 299 3.85 -5.30 24.04
N ASP A 300 3.23 -4.96 22.90
CA ASP A 300 2.41 -3.75 22.76
C ASP A 300 1.16 -3.82 23.66
N GLY A 301 0.61 -5.01 23.87
CA GLY A 301 -0.49 -5.30 24.79
C GLY A 301 -0.12 -5.30 26.27
N GLY A 302 1.08 -4.84 26.63
CA GLY A 302 1.54 -4.78 28.01
C GLY A 302 1.71 -6.16 28.65
N LYS A 303 2.07 -7.18 27.86
CA LYS A 303 2.29 -8.57 28.30
C LYS A 303 1.06 -9.24 28.93
N ARG A 304 -0.15 -8.78 28.57
CA ARG A 304 -1.42 -9.37 29.04
C ARG A 304 -1.81 -10.58 28.20
N TYR A 305 -2.59 -11.47 28.81
CA TYR A 305 -3.07 -12.70 28.19
C TYR A 305 -3.92 -12.48 26.92
N GLU A 306 -4.71 -11.40 26.90
CA GLU A 306 -5.61 -11.06 25.78
C GLU A 306 -4.86 -10.82 24.46
N TYR A 307 -3.60 -10.39 24.53
CA TYR A 307 -2.78 -10.06 23.36
C TYR A 307 -1.80 -11.18 22.96
N LEU A 308 -1.89 -12.33 23.62
CA LEU A 308 -1.15 -13.54 23.27
C LEU A 308 -1.89 -14.27 22.15
N VAL A 309 -1.73 -13.75 20.94
CA VAL A 309 -2.42 -14.20 19.72
C VAL A 309 -1.46 -14.98 18.82
N LEU A 310 -1.95 -16.04 18.18
CA LEU A 310 -1.17 -16.82 17.22
C LEU A 310 -0.85 -15.97 15.99
N GLY A 311 0.41 -16.03 15.55
CA GLY A 311 0.86 -15.45 14.30
C GLY A 311 0.43 -16.29 13.09
N GLN A 312 0.42 -15.68 11.92
CA GLN A 312 0.14 -16.32 10.64
C GLN A 312 1.45 -16.57 9.88
N GLN A 313 1.49 -17.65 9.10
CA GLN A 313 2.69 -18.04 8.33
C GLN A 313 2.98 -17.05 7.18
N GLU A 314 1.96 -16.35 6.68
CA GLU A 314 2.08 -15.32 5.64
C GLU A 314 2.94 -14.12 6.10
N PHE A 315 2.91 -13.81 7.40
CA PHE A 315 3.66 -12.70 8.00
C PHE A 315 4.90 -13.18 8.75
N ALA A 316 5.61 -14.16 8.18
CA ALA A 316 6.83 -14.70 8.75
C ALA A 316 8.02 -13.73 8.63
N VAL A 317 8.82 -13.66 9.70
CA VAL A 317 10.08 -12.90 9.74
C VAL A 317 11.19 -13.79 10.29
N GLU A 318 12.32 -13.79 9.60
CA GLU A 318 13.55 -14.42 10.07
C GLU A 318 14.45 -13.37 10.73
N TYR A 319 14.92 -13.64 11.94
CA TYR A 319 15.83 -12.76 12.67
C TYR A 319 16.76 -13.57 13.57
N ARG A 320 18.09 -13.39 13.43
CA ARG A 320 19.13 -14.15 14.15
C ARG A 320 18.92 -15.68 14.04
N ASP A 321 18.70 -16.16 12.82
CA ASP A 321 18.43 -17.57 12.49
C ASP A 321 17.17 -18.17 13.15
N LYS A 322 16.30 -17.33 13.73
CA LYS A 322 15.03 -17.72 14.33
C LYS A 322 13.85 -17.24 13.50
N LEU A 323 12.81 -18.07 13.43
CA LEU A 323 11.59 -17.78 12.69
C LEU A 323 10.49 -17.28 13.63
N TYR A 324 9.91 -16.12 13.32
CA TYR A 324 8.81 -15.50 14.06
C TYR A 324 7.57 -15.40 13.17
N PHE A 325 6.40 -15.76 13.69
CA PHE A 325 5.12 -15.54 13.03
C PHE A 325 4.38 -14.36 13.65
N LEU A 326 3.88 -13.47 12.79
CA LEU A 326 3.24 -12.23 13.21
C LEU A 326 1.76 -12.26 12.83
N LEU A 327 0.95 -11.51 13.56
CA LEU A 327 -0.51 -11.55 13.39
C LEU A 327 -0.95 -10.94 12.05
N ASN A 328 -0.36 -9.80 11.68
CA ASN A 328 -0.73 -9.00 10.52
C ASN A 328 0.49 -8.25 9.96
N GLU A 329 0.32 -7.59 8.81
CA GLU A 329 1.35 -6.79 8.16
C GLU A 329 1.88 -5.66 9.07
N GLU A 330 1.02 -5.01 9.85
CA GLU A 330 1.42 -3.94 10.77
C GLU A 330 2.39 -4.43 11.85
N ALA A 331 2.11 -5.60 12.44
CA ALA A 331 3.02 -6.24 13.38
C ALA A 331 4.33 -6.64 12.71
N ARG A 332 4.27 -7.09 11.45
CA ARG A 332 5.45 -7.36 10.62
C ARG A 332 6.34 -6.15 10.46
N GLU A 333 5.76 -5.03 10.04
CA GLU A 333 6.51 -3.77 9.87
C GLU A 333 7.11 -3.28 11.21
N LYS A 334 6.37 -3.36 12.32
CA LYS A 334 6.91 -2.99 13.64
C LYS A 334 8.11 -3.86 14.04
N PHE A 335 8.02 -5.16 13.83
CA PHE A 335 9.12 -6.08 14.11
C PHE A 335 10.33 -5.77 13.21
N MET A 336 10.12 -5.55 11.91
CA MET A 336 11.17 -5.22 10.97
C MET A 336 11.89 -3.90 11.34
N ARG A 337 11.15 -2.91 11.84
CA ARG A 337 11.74 -1.63 12.29
C ARG A 337 12.56 -1.77 13.56
N GLN A 338 12.07 -2.52 14.55
CA GLN A 338 12.69 -2.59 15.88
C GLN A 338 12.84 -4.04 16.38
N PRO A 339 13.62 -4.89 15.68
CA PRO A 339 13.69 -6.31 16.02
C PRO A 339 14.32 -6.55 17.41
N GLU A 340 15.26 -5.68 17.83
CA GLU A 340 15.92 -5.76 19.15
C GLU A 340 14.93 -5.65 20.33
N LYS A 341 13.77 -5.01 20.14
CA LYS A 341 12.74 -4.89 21.19
C LYS A 341 11.93 -6.18 21.36
N TYR A 342 11.71 -6.91 20.27
CA TYR A 342 10.75 -8.02 20.23
C TYR A 342 11.39 -9.42 20.25
N TRP A 343 12.68 -9.55 19.95
CA TRP A 343 13.30 -10.89 19.79
C TRP A 343 13.44 -11.69 21.10
N ASN A 344 13.73 -11.03 22.23
CA ASN A 344 14.01 -11.68 23.51
C ASN A 344 12.84 -11.59 24.50
N ILE A 345 11.63 -11.82 24.01
CA ILE A 345 10.44 -11.86 24.86
C ILE A 345 10.25 -13.28 25.38
N ARG A 346 10.09 -13.41 26.70
CA ARG A 346 9.78 -14.68 27.36
C ARG A 346 8.27 -14.86 27.50
N LEU A 347 7.79 -16.05 27.18
CA LEU A 347 6.40 -16.45 27.40
C LEU A 347 6.10 -16.56 28.91
N PRO A 348 4.86 -16.28 29.33
CA PRO A 348 4.42 -16.56 30.69
C PRO A 348 4.35 -18.08 30.94
N ASN A 349 4.61 -18.51 32.18
CA ASN A 349 4.62 -19.93 32.55
C ASN A 349 3.26 -20.65 32.33
N LYS A 350 2.15 -19.89 32.40
CA LYS A 350 0.81 -20.40 32.09
C LYS A 350 0.40 -19.84 30.75
N LEU A 351 0.08 -20.71 29.79
CA LEU A 351 -0.45 -20.33 28.49
C LEU A 351 -1.99 -20.48 28.49
N PRO A 352 -2.72 -19.68 27.70
CA PRO A 352 -4.15 -19.87 27.53
C PRO A 352 -4.42 -21.26 26.92
N PRO A 353 -5.48 -21.95 27.36
CA PRO A 353 -5.83 -23.24 26.79
C PRO A 353 -6.10 -23.07 25.29
N PRO A 354 -5.66 -24.02 24.44
CA PRO A 354 -5.94 -23.97 23.01
C PRO A 354 -7.46 -23.97 22.80
N LYS A 355 -7.96 -23.03 21.99
CA LYS A 355 -9.36 -22.96 21.59
C LYS A 355 -9.64 -24.02 20.52
N ASN A 356 -9.59 -25.28 20.91
CA ASN A 356 -9.98 -26.36 20.02
C ASN A 356 -11.51 -26.39 19.92
N PRO A 357 -12.09 -26.46 18.71
CA PRO A 357 -13.53 -26.62 18.56
C PRO A 357 -13.94 -27.91 19.26
N ILE A 358 -14.84 -27.81 20.23
CA ILE A 358 -15.36 -28.97 20.94
C ILE A 358 -16.42 -29.61 20.04
N ASP A 359 -16.22 -30.89 19.71
CA ASP A 359 -17.24 -31.65 19.00
C ASP A 359 -18.40 -31.97 19.94
N LEU A 360 -19.51 -31.24 19.78
CA LEU A 360 -20.68 -31.35 20.64
C LEU A 360 -21.29 -32.76 20.65
N LEU A 361 -21.24 -33.48 19.52
CA LEU A 361 -21.88 -34.79 19.39
C LEU A 361 -21.11 -35.90 20.12
N ASN A 362 -19.81 -35.70 20.32
CA ASN A 362 -18.92 -36.64 20.99
C ASN A 362 -18.79 -36.37 22.50
N LEU A 363 -19.52 -35.39 23.03
CA LEU A 363 -19.53 -35.12 24.48
C LEU A 363 -20.36 -36.17 25.23
N PRO A 364 -19.94 -36.55 26.46
CA PRO A 364 -20.81 -37.27 27.38
C PRO A 364 -22.12 -36.54 27.60
N CYS A 365 -23.21 -37.27 27.89
CA CYS A 365 -24.57 -36.73 28.01
C CYS A 365 -24.64 -35.45 28.88
N LEU A 366 -23.96 -35.41 30.03
CA LEU A 366 -23.92 -34.24 30.90
C LEU A 366 -23.29 -33.01 30.21
N GLY A 367 -22.14 -33.20 29.55
CA GLY A 367 -21.44 -32.13 28.84
C GLY A 367 -22.23 -31.63 27.62
N TYR A 368 -22.90 -32.54 26.90
CA TYR A 368 -23.80 -32.16 25.82
C TYR A 368 -24.95 -31.28 26.32
N LEU A 369 -25.62 -31.68 27.40
CA LEU A 369 -26.73 -30.91 27.98
C LEU A 369 -26.28 -29.56 28.53
N GLU A 370 -25.10 -29.51 29.15
CA GLU A 370 -24.50 -28.28 29.67
C GLU A 370 -24.22 -27.27 28.55
N GLN A 371 -23.58 -27.71 27.47
CA GLN A 371 -23.21 -26.83 26.36
C GLN A 371 -24.40 -26.42 25.49
N THR A 372 -25.44 -27.26 25.38
CA THR A 372 -26.56 -27.02 24.46
C THR A 372 -27.80 -26.39 25.08
N ILE A 373 -28.21 -26.85 26.27
CA ILE A 373 -29.53 -26.54 26.83
C ILE A 373 -29.43 -25.78 28.17
N ALA A 374 -28.35 -25.93 28.93
CA ALA A 374 -28.27 -25.39 30.30
C ALA A 374 -28.51 -23.88 30.35
N THR A 375 -27.93 -23.09 29.45
CA THR A 375 -28.14 -21.63 29.43
C THR A 375 -29.61 -21.26 29.21
N ALA A 376 -30.36 -22.02 28.40
CA ALA A 376 -31.78 -21.79 28.15
C ALA A 376 -32.66 -22.19 29.35
N ILE A 377 -32.34 -23.32 30.01
CA ILE A 377 -33.04 -23.77 31.22
C ILE A 377 -32.77 -22.83 32.39
N ILE A 378 -31.50 -22.41 32.59
CA ILE A 378 -31.14 -21.47 33.66
C ILE A 378 -31.93 -20.17 33.47
N LYS A 379 -31.94 -19.60 32.26
CA LYS A 379 -32.71 -18.38 31.98
C LYS A 379 -34.20 -18.55 32.26
N SER A 380 -34.82 -19.67 31.84
CA SER A 380 -36.26 -19.89 32.09
C SER A 380 -36.57 -20.12 33.57
N LEU A 381 -35.73 -20.84 34.30
CA LEU A 381 -35.86 -21.04 35.75
C LEU A 381 -35.68 -19.72 36.52
N THR A 382 -34.67 -18.92 36.17
CA THR A 382 -34.45 -17.61 36.79
C THR A 382 -35.66 -16.70 36.56
N ALA A 383 -36.18 -16.62 35.33
CA ALA A 383 -37.38 -15.84 35.03
C ALA A 383 -38.60 -16.31 35.85
N THR A 384 -38.80 -17.63 35.94
CA THR A 384 -39.88 -18.23 36.73
C THR A 384 -39.76 -17.91 38.22
N GLY A 385 -38.54 -17.96 38.76
CA GLY A 385 -38.25 -17.65 40.17
C GLY A 385 -38.43 -16.17 40.51
N CYS A 386 -38.14 -15.27 39.57
CA CYS A 386 -38.39 -13.83 39.72
C CYS A 386 -39.88 -13.49 39.67
N PHE A 387 -40.61 -14.02 38.67
CA PHE A 387 -42.02 -13.69 38.46
C PHE A 387 -42.97 -14.43 39.42
N LYS A 388 -42.62 -15.67 39.82
CA LYS A 388 -43.43 -16.54 40.70
C LYS A 388 -44.87 -16.72 40.18
N PRO A 389 -45.04 -17.29 38.97
CA PRO A 389 -46.34 -17.37 38.30
C PRO A 389 -47.36 -18.17 39.12
N LYS A 390 -48.49 -17.54 39.44
CA LYS A 390 -49.68 -18.21 39.95
C LYS A 390 -50.86 -17.87 39.04
N PHE A 391 -51.25 -18.84 38.22
CA PHE A 391 -52.38 -18.68 37.31
C PHE A 391 -53.69 -19.01 38.03
N PRO A 392 -54.79 -18.27 37.76
CA PRO A 392 -56.11 -18.55 38.32
C PRO A 392 -56.53 -20.02 38.13
N PHE A 393 -57.05 -20.65 39.19
CA PHE A 393 -57.56 -22.05 39.18
C PHE A 393 -56.55 -23.16 38.85
N LEU A 394 -55.27 -22.85 38.64
CA LEU A 394 -54.20 -23.85 38.44
C LEU A 394 -53.36 -24.06 39.70
N SER A 395 -52.71 -25.21 39.81
CA SER A 395 -51.71 -25.44 40.87
C SER A 395 -50.47 -24.57 40.62
N ILE A 396 -49.72 -24.25 41.68
CA ILE A 396 -48.47 -23.47 41.57
C ILE A 396 -47.47 -24.18 40.64
N GLN A 397 -47.37 -25.50 40.77
CA GLN A 397 -46.48 -26.33 39.96
C GLN A 397 -46.85 -26.26 38.47
N THR A 398 -48.14 -26.39 38.16
CA THR A 398 -48.63 -26.33 36.78
C THR A 398 -48.44 -24.94 36.15
N SER A 399 -48.70 -23.87 36.90
CA SER A 399 -48.47 -22.49 36.43
C SER A 399 -46.99 -22.24 36.12
N ALA A 400 -46.08 -22.71 36.98
CA ALA A 400 -44.64 -22.60 36.78
C ALA A 400 -44.17 -23.38 35.54
N LEU A 401 -44.65 -24.61 35.34
CA LEU A 401 -44.29 -25.42 34.16
C LEU A 401 -44.74 -24.78 32.84
N ILE A 402 -45.96 -24.25 32.79
CA ILE A 402 -46.49 -23.57 31.60
C ILE A 402 -45.67 -22.29 31.31
N TYR A 403 -45.34 -21.53 32.34
CA TYR A 403 -44.52 -20.33 32.22
C TYR A 403 -43.11 -20.66 31.67
N MET A 404 -42.45 -21.67 32.24
CA MET A 404 -41.16 -22.16 31.75
C MET A 404 -41.23 -22.60 30.28
N ALA A 405 -42.27 -23.34 29.90
CA ALA A 405 -42.43 -23.82 28.53
C ALA A 405 -42.67 -22.67 27.54
N TYR A 406 -43.47 -21.67 27.89
CA TYR A 406 -43.64 -20.46 27.08
C TYR A 406 -42.34 -19.66 26.97
N HIS A 407 -41.58 -19.53 28.05
CA HIS A 407 -40.29 -18.84 28.04
C HIS A 407 -39.28 -19.56 27.12
N LEU A 408 -39.18 -20.88 27.20
CA LEU A 408 -38.32 -21.67 26.32
C LEU A 408 -38.71 -21.51 24.85
N LYS A 409 -40.01 -21.52 24.50
CA LYS A 409 -40.47 -21.33 23.12
C LYS A 409 -40.31 -19.88 22.61
N ALA A 410 -40.48 -18.89 23.48
CA ALA A 410 -40.37 -17.47 23.14
C ALA A 410 -38.94 -17.01 22.83
N TYR A 411 -37.94 -17.65 23.44
CA TYR A 411 -36.53 -17.26 23.34
C TYR A 411 -35.63 -18.30 22.65
N ASN A 412 -36.18 -19.40 22.12
CA ASN A 412 -35.41 -20.36 21.33
C ASN A 412 -34.93 -19.74 20.01
N THR A 413 -33.62 -19.56 19.81
CA THR A 413 -33.05 -18.95 18.60
C THR A 413 -33.19 -19.81 17.35
N LYS A 414 -33.43 -21.12 17.50
CA LYS A 414 -33.58 -22.06 16.38
C LYS A 414 -35.01 -22.13 15.84
N SER A 415 -36.00 -21.56 16.51
CA SER A 415 -37.38 -21.51 16.02
C SER A 415 -37.63 -20.28 15.14
N SER A 416 -38.62 -20.37 14.25
CA SER A 416 -38.94 -19.27 13.33
C SER A 416 -39.43 -18.01 14.06
N ASP A 417 -39.19 -16.84 13.46
CA ASP A 417 -39.59 -15.54 14.01
C ASP A 417 -41.07 -15.45 14.35
N TYR A 418 -41.92 -16.03 13.50
CA TYR A 418 -43.36 -16.11 13.73
C TYR A 418 -43.69 -16.85 15.03
N ILE A 419 -43.08 -18.03 15.25
CA ILE A 419 -43.29 -18.84 16.45
C ILE A 419 -42.81 -18.08 17.70
N ARG A 420 -41.62 -17.46 17.64
CA ARG A 420 -41.09 -16.66 18.75
C ARG A 420 -42.03 -15.51 19.13
N ARG A 421 -42.52 -14.74 18.16
CA ARG A 421 -43.48 -13.64 18.39
C ARG A 421 -44.80 -14.16 18.98
N LYS A 422 -45.33 -15.26 18.46
CA LYS A 422 -46.55 -15.91 18.97
C LYS A 422 -46.41 -16.29 20.45
N PHE A 423 -45.31 -16.94 20.82
CA PHE A 423 -45.10 -17.38 22.21
C PHE A 423 -44.70 -16.24 23.14
N ARG A 424 -44.03 -15.18 22.66
CA ARG A 424 -43.83 -13.94 23.43
C ARG A 424 -45.16 -13.27 23.79
N ARG A 425 -46.08 -13.19 22.82
CA ARG A 425 -47.42 -12.64 23.07
C ARG A 425 -48.22 -13.50 24.05
N LYS A 426 -48.17 -14.84 23.90
CA LYS A 426 -48.80 -15.76 24.86
C LYS A 426 -48.21 -15.62 26.27
N LEU A 427 -46.90 -15.47 26.38
CA LEU A 427 -46.21 -15.28 27.66
C LEU A 427 -46.64 -13.97 28.33
N TYR A 428 -46.69 -12.86 27.60
CA TYR A 428 -47.19 -11.58 28.11
C TYR A 428 -48.63 -11.66 28.62
N ILE A 429 -49.53 -12.27 27.84
CA ILE A 429 -50.94 -12.46 28.25
C ILE A 429 -51.02 -13.34 29.51
N PHE A 430 -50.19 -14.38 29.58
CA PHE A 430 -50.14 -15.27 30.74
C PHE A 430 -49.65 -14.54 32.01
N GLU A 431 -48.68 -13.64 31.89
CA GLU A 431 -48.20 -12.79 32.98
C GLU A 431 -49.32 -11.86 33.48
N GLU A 432 -50.00 -11.16 32.58
CA GLU A 432 -51.14 -10.29 32.91
C GLU A 432 -52.25 -11.05 33.64
N GLN A 433 -52.57 -12.27 33.18
CA GLN A 433 -53.59 -13.13 33.80
C GLN A 433 -53.17 -13.62 35.20
N CYS A 434 -51.88 -13.83 35.45
CA CYS A 434 -51.39 -14.16 36.80
C CYS A 434 -51.50 -12.97 37.75
N GLU A 435 -51.28 -11.74 37.26
CA GLU A 435 -51.37 -10.52 38.07
C GLU A 435 -52.80 -10.20 38.54
N LEU A 436 -53.83 -10.71 37.84
CA LEU A 436 -55.23 -10.55 38.23
C LEU A 436 -55.50 -11.01 39.67
N ILE A 437 -54.86 -12.09 40.13
CA ILE A 437 -55.01 -12.58 41.51
C ILE A 437 -54.53 -11.53 42.51
N SER A 438 -53.33 -11.01 42.29
CA SER A 438 -52.73 -9.99 43.16
C SER A 438 -53.50 -8.67 43.12
N TYR A 439 -54.03 -8.30 41.96
CA TYR A 439 -54.86 -7.11 41.79
C TYR A 439 -56.20 -7.24 42.54
N LEU A 440 -56.93 -8.34 42.33
CA LEU A 440 -58.22 -8.58 42.97
C LEU A 440 -58.05 -8.74 44.50
N ALA A 441 -57.04 -9.47 44.97
CA ALA A 441 -56.76 -9.60 46.39
C ALA A 441 -56.54 -8.26 47.11
N LYS A 442 -55.94 -7.27 46.43
CA LYS A 442 -55.71 -5.92 46.98
C LYS A 442 -56.93 -5.01 46.91
N LYS A 443 -57.80 -5.18 45.90
CA LYS A 443 -58.90 -4.25 45.58
C LYS A 443 -60.26 -4.73 46.08
N THR A 444 -60.46 -6.03 46.24
CA THR A 444 -61.69 -6.62 46.79
C THR A 444 -61.70 -6.44 48.31
N THR A 445 -62.53 -5.54 48.83
CA THR A 445 -62.72 -5.35 50.27
C THR A 445 -63.80 -6.28 50.81
N VAL A 446 -63.63 -6.79 52.05
CA VAL A 446 -64.61 -7.67 52.72
C VAL A 446 -65.96 -6.97 52.97
N ARG A 447 -65.96 -5.63 53.06
CA ARG A 447 -67.17 -4.81 53.18
C ARG A 447 -67.63 -4.33 51.81
N TYR A 448 -68.95 -4.39 51.58
CA TYR A 448 -69.60 -3.90 50.36
C TYR A 448 -69.28 -2.40 50.15
N LYS A 449 -68.90 -2.04 48.92
CA LYS A 449 -68.68 -0.67 48.47
C LYS A 449 -69.56 -0.40 47.26
N ASP A 450 -70.18 0.77 47.21
CA ASP A 450 -70.99 1.20 46.07
C ASP A 450 -70.24 1.06 44.74
N PRO A 451 -70.90 0.54 43.68
CA PRO A 451 -70.29 0.34 42.36
C PRO A 451 -69.62 1.60 41.79
N ASN A 452 -70.16 2.78 42.09
CA ASN A 452 -69.67 4.08 41.61
C ASN A 452 -68.35 4.52 42.28
N LYS A 453 -67.90 3.86 43.35
CA LYS A 453 -66.63 4.14 44.06
C LYS A 453 -65.55 3.09 43.76
N GLN A 454 -65.82 2.14 42.87
CA GLN A 454 -64.86 1.12 42.44
C GLN A 454 -64.05 1.61 41.24
N PRO A 455 -62.81 1.13 41.04
CA PRO A 455 -62.04 1.42 39.84
C PRO A 455 -62.83 1.00 38.58
N PRO A 456 -62.79 1.79 37.48
CA PRO A 456 -63.55 1.49 36.27
C PRO A 456 -63.12 0.16 35.60
N ASP A 457 -61.89 -0.28 35.84
CA ASP A 457 -61.32 -1.52 35.32
C ASP A 457 -61.61 -2.76 36.20
N TYR A 458 -62.19 -2.57 37.41
CA TYR A 458 -62.39 -3.65 38.38
C TYR A 458 -63.39 -4.69 37.88
N ASN A 459 -64.57 -4.27 37.41
CA ASN A 459 -65.61 -5.19 36.94
C ASN A 459 -65.14 -6.03 35.75
N VAL A 460 -64.45 -5.40 34.79
CA VAL A 460 -63.87 -6.09 33.63
C VAL A 460 -62.81 -7.12 34.05
N LYS A 461 -61.92 -6.76 34.99
CA LYS A 461 -60.90 -7.67 35.54
C LYS A 461 -61.49 -8.80 36.38
N TYR A 462 -62.60 -8.55 37.05
CA TYR A 462 -63.33 -9.53 37.86
C TYR A 462 -64.05 -10.55 36.97
N GLU A 463 -64.76 -10.10 35.93
CA GLU A 463 -65.40 -10.98 34.95
C GLU A 463 -64.38 -11.82 34.17
N THR A 464 -63.29 -11.20 33.72
CA THR A 464 -62.20 -11.93 33.05
C THR A 464 -61.57 -12.98 33.96
N PHE A 465 -61.38 -12.70 35.25
CA PHE A 465 -60.89 -13.69 36.21
C PHE A 465 -61.79 -14.94 36.25
N PHE A 466 -63.11 -14.80 36.35
CA PHE A 466 -64.01 -15.97 36.35
C PHE A 466 -64.11 -16.65 34.99
N ALA A 467 -63.98 -15.90 33.88
CA ALA A 467 -63.94 -16.48 32.53
C ALA A 467 -62.74 -17.42 32.33
N LEU A 468 -61.61 -17.18 33.02
CA LEU A 468 -60.43 -18.07 32.98
C LEU A 468 -60.71 -19.46 33.56
N ARG A 469 -61.78 -19.65 34.35
CA ARG A 469 -62.19 -20.96 34.86
C ARG A 469 -62.66 -21.90 33.74
N GLN A 470 -63.21 -21.35 32.66
CA GLN A 470 -63.69 -22.11 31.49
C GLN A 470 -62.57 -22.33 30.46
N ASN A 471 -61.58 -21.44 30.41
CA ASN A 471 -60.46 -21.46 29.46
C ASN A 471 -59.11 -21.64 30.16
N VAL A 472 -58.96 -22.74 30.89
CA VAL A 472 -57.71 -23.05 31.61
C VAL A 472 -56.64 -23.49 30.61
N PRO A 473 -55.43 -22.87 30.60
CA PRO A 473 -54.36 -23.30 29.72
C PRO A 473 -53.91 -24.71 30.11
N THR A 474 -54.05 -25.65 29.18
CA THR A 474 -53.60 -27.04 29.34
C THR A 474 -52.24 -27.25 28.69
N LEU A 475 -51.54 -28.33 29.05
CA LEU A 475 -50.27 -28.70 28.39
C LEU A 475 -50.41 -28.87 26.87
N ASN A 476 -51.61 -29.17 26.36
CA ASN A 476 -51.90 -29.27 24.93
C ASN A 476 -51.83 -27.93 24.19
N TRP A 477 -51.82 -26.79 24.89
CA TRP A 477 -51.64 -25.47 24.27
C TRP A 477 -50.16 -25.13 24.00
N LEU A 478 -49.26 -26.02 24.45
CA LEU A 478 -47.82 -25.94 24.24
C LEU A 478 -47.38 -26.58 22.93
N THR A 479 -48.16 -27.47 22.31
CA THR A 479 -47.95 -27.91 20.92
C THR A 479 -48.37 -26.81 19.97
#